data_AF-A0A1Q7LY97-F1
#
_entry.id   AF-A0A1Q7LY97-F1
#
_cell.length_a   1.000
_cell.length_b   1.000
_cell.length_c   1.000
_cell.angle_alpha   90.00
_cell.angle_beta   90.00
_cell.angle_gamma   90.00
#
_symmetry.space_group_name_H-M   'P 1'
#
loop_
_entity.id
_entity.type
_entity.pdbx_description
1 polymer ?
#
loop_
_entity_poly.entity_id
_entity_poly.type
_entity_poly.pdbx_seq_one_letter_code
_entity_poly.pdbx_strand_id
1 'polypeptide(L)'
;MILALILLAALLLSANATFVAAEFATIAARRSRLQQLATSGDAFATVAIKHSSRLPRTLAALQLGISAASIGLGFTLEAIVETAVAPVIGYVPVALTVAVDAGLAVLAITIVSSLHTLFGEMVPKNLAISAPERLARWLALPTSAAVWLATPFVPVVWGSTRLLLRTLRIETPDRIEVATSADEIRTVLEASRAEGTIGAYDERLLSRILAFSQMRVTQVMVAWADVVTVPSSSTVADLERVFAETRRGRLPIRARDDGRIIGYVKSCDLVNVPAAHRETPIPSRLVREVVQVDESASVVAALERMREAGRHFAVVMGSDARSVGIVTMRSVIEFLINDFGDDR
;
A
#
# COMPACT_ATOMS: atom_id res chain seq x y z
N MET A 1 51.41 14.49 -3.24
CA MET A 1 50.40 14.24 -4.29
C MET A 1 49.89 12.80 -4.26
N ILE A 2 50.74 11.79 -4.48
CA ILE A 2 50.31 10.38 -4.50
C ILE A 2 49.63 9.90 -3.21
N LEU A 3 50.11 10.31 -2.03
CA LEU A 3 49.48 9.98 -0.75
C LEU A 3 48.04 10.51 -0.65
N ALA A 4 47.77 11.71 -1.16
CA ALA A 4 46.43 12.29 -1.15
C ALA A 4 45.49 11.50 -2.08
N LEU A 5 45.98 11.04 -3.23
CA LEU A 5 45.20 10.18 -4.14
C LEU A 5 44.90 8.82 -3.50
N ILE A 6 45.86 8.21 -2.80
CA ILE A 6 45.65 6.96 -2.07
C ILE A 6 44.60 7.12 -0.97
N LEU A 7 44.65 8.21 -0.21
CA LEU A 7 43.64 8.51 0.82
C LEU A 7 42.24 8.73 0.20
N LEU A 8 42.17 9.43 -0.93
CA LEU A 8 40.92 9.62 -1.66
C LEU A 8 40.37 8.28 -2.19
N ALA A 9 41.23 7.44 -2.76
CA ALA A 9 40.85 6.11 -3.24
C ALA A 9 40.35 5.22 -2.07
N ALA A 10 41.03 5.24 -0.93
CA ALA A 10 40.60 4.51 0.26
C ALA A 10 39.24 5.02 0.79
N LEU A 11 39.01 6.33 0.77
CA LEU A 11 37.73 6.94 1.16
C LEU A 11 36.61 6.51 0.21
N LEU A 12 36.84 6.59 -1.10
CA LEU A 12 35.85 6.20 -2.13
C LEU A 12 35.56 4.69 -2.09
N LEU A 13 36.57 3.86 -1.89
CA LEU A 13 36.42 2.42 -1.70
C LEU A 13 35.59 2.10 -0.45
N SER A 14 35.84 2.80 0.66
CA SER A 14 35.08 2.65 1.91
C SER A 14 33.63 3.10 1.75
N ALA A 15 33.40 4.19 1.02
CA ALA A 15 32.05 4.65 0.70
C ALA A 15 31.30 3.61 -0.16
N ASN A 16 31.95 3.08 -1.20
CA ASN A 16 31.38 2.03 -2.04
C ASN A 16 31.02 0.78 -1.22
N ALA A 17 31.97 0.30 -0.40
CA ALA A 17 31.77 -0.82 0.51
C ALA A 17 30.58 -0.59 1.46
N THR A 18 30.42 0.64 1.97
CA THR A 18 29.31 1.01 2.84
C THR A 18 27.97 0.95 2.10
N PHE A 19 27.90 1.44 0.86
CA PHE A 19 26.67 1.36 0.06
C PHE A 19 26.31 -0.07 -0.31
N VAL A 20 27.29 -0.90 -0.73
CA VAL A 20 27.07 -2.32 -1.02
C VAL A 20 26.59 -3.05 0.25
N ALA A 21 27.25 -2.82 1.38
CA ALA A 21 26.83 -3.40 2.65
C ALA A 21 25.39 -3.00 3.02
N ALA A 22 25.05 -1.72 2.86
CA ALA A 22 23.71 -1.21 3.15
C ALA A 22 22.64 -1.80 2.23
N GLU A 23 22.94 -1.96 0.93
CA GLU A 23 22.05 -2.53 -0.06
C GLU A 23 21.69 -3.97 0.31
N PHE A 24 22.70 -4.82 0.45
CA PHE A 24 22.51 -6.24 0.75
C PHE A 24 21.93 -6.45 2.15
N ALA A 25 22.29 -5.62 3.14
CA ALA A 25 21.71 -5.71 4.47
C ALA A 25 20.22 -5.33 4.46
N THR A 26 19.83 -4.32 3.68
CA THR A 26 18.42 -3.89 3.58
C THR A 26 17.56 -4.96 2.89
N ILE A 27 18.12 -5.67 1.90
CA ILE A 27 17.46 -6.78 1.20
C ILE A 27 17.35 -8.02 2.10
N ALA A 28 18.43 -8.39 2.80
CA ALA A 28 18.50 -9.63 3.55
C ALA A 28 17.93 -9.55 4.98
N ALA A 29 17.80 -8.35 5.56
CA ALA A 29 17.33 -8.19 6.94
C ALA A 29 15.85 -8.54 7.09
N ARG A 30 15.53 -9.36 8.10
CA ARG A 30 14.13 -9.72 8.38
C ARG A 30 13.42 -8.58 9.10
N ARG A 31 12.30 -8.13 8.53
CA ARG A 31 11.49 -7.03 9.08
C ARG A 31 11.00 -7.31 10.51
N SER A 32 10.54 -8.53 10.79
CA SER A 32 10.06 -8.95 12.11
C SER A 32 11.15 -8.82 13.19
N ARG A 33 12.39 -9.18 12.87
CA ARG A 33 13.54 -9.05 13.78
C ARG A 33 13.92 -7.59 14.04
N LEU A 34 13.87 -6.74 13.03
CA LEU A 34 14.07 -5.30 13.19
C LEU A 34 12.96 -4.67 14.04
N GLN A 35 11.70 -5.10 13.86
CA GLN A 35 10.58 -4.63 14.69
C GLN A 35 10.75 -5.01 16.16
N GLN A 36 11.19 -6.24 16.46
CA GLN A 36 11.52 -6.65 17.83
C GLN A 36 12.56 -5.72 18.46
N LEU A 37 13.63 -5.39 17.72
CA LEU A 37 14.69 -4.49 18.18
C LEU A 37 14.18 -3.06 18.40
N ALA A 38 13.32 -2.56 17.50
CA ALA A 38 12.70 -1.24 17.63
C ALA A 38 11.80 -1.16 18.87
N THR A 39 11.00 -2.20 19.14
CA THR A 39 10.17 -2.28 20.35
C THR A 39 11.01 -2.31 21.64
N SER A 40 12.23 -2.86 21.59
CA SER A 40 13.20 -2.79 22.70
C SER A 40 13.92 -1.43 22.84
N GLY A 41 13.54 -0.41 22.08
CA GLY A 41 14.07 0.95 22.16
C GLY A 41 15.21 1.28 21.20
N ASP A 42 15.52 0.41 20.22
CA ASP A 42 16.58 0.67 19.24
C ASP A 42 16.10 1.62 18.13
N ALA A 43 16.48 2.90 18.24
CA ALA A 43 16.14 3.93 17.26
C ALA A 43 16.69 3.64 15.84
N PHE A 44 17.84 2.97 15.72
CA PHE A 44 18.41 2.60 14.42
C PHE A 44 17.59 1.52 13.75
N ALA A 45 17.01 0.60 14.52
CA ALA A 45 16.08 -0.40 14.01
C ALA A 45 14.82 0.25 13.41
N THR A 46 14.28 1.30 14.05
CA THR A 46 13.15 2.07 13.51
C THR A 46 13.48 2.69 12.15
N VAL A 47 14.68 3.26 12.00
CA VAL A 47 15.13 3.85 10.72
C VAL A 47 15.35 2.75 9.66
N ALA A 48 15.94 1.62 10.02
CA ALA A 48 16.13 0.49 9.13
C ALA A 48 14.79 -0.06 8.59
N ILE A 49 13.76 -0.16 9.45
CA ILE A 49 12.40 -0.56 9.02
C ILE A 49 11.85 0.39 7.95
N LYS A 50 12.09 1.70 8.09
CA LYS A 50 11.65 2.69 7.10
C LYS A 50 12.31 2.45 5.74
N HIS A 51 13.59 2.11 5.71
CA HIS A 51 14.31 1.79 4.48
C HIS A 51 13.80 0.53 3.80
N SER A 52 13.55 -0.54 4.55
CA SER A 52 12.93 -1.78 4.04
C SER A 52 11.50 -1.55 3.55
N SER A 53 10.73 -0.66 4.19
CA SER A 53 9.35 -0.33 3.75
C SER A 53 9.29 0.47 2.44
N ARG A 54 10.39 1.12 2.06
CA ARG A 54 10.51 1.93 0.83
C ARG A 54 11.63 1.38 -0.05
N LEU A 55 11.75 0.06 -0.11
CA LEU A 55 12.87 -0.65 -0.73
C LEU A 55 13.23 -0.13 -2.13
N PRO A 56 12.29 0.08 -3.08
CA PRO A 56 12.66 0.58 -4.41
C PRO A 56 13.37 1.94 -4.39
N ARG A 57 12.91 2.85 -3.54
CA ARG A 57 13.53 4.19 -3.38
C ARG A 57 14.90 4.09 -2.70
N THR A 58 15.01 3.25 -1.68
CA THR A 58 16.27 3.02 -0.96
C THR A 58 17.32 2.41 -1.89
N LEU A 59 16.95 1.37 -2.64
CA LEU A 59 17.84 0.71 -3.61
C LEU A 59 18.30 1.68 -4.69
N ALA A 60 17.40 2.48 -5.26
CA ALA A 60 17.78 3.48 -6.26
C ALA A 60 18.82 4.48 -5.72
N ALA A 61 18.66 4.94 -4.47
CA ALA A 61 19.62 5.85 -3.85
C ALA A 61 20.98 5.20 -3.57
N LEU A 62 20.99 3.96 -3.07
CA LEU A 62 22.22 3.21 -2.82
C LEU A 62 22.95 2.90 -4.13
N GLN A 63 22.23 2.52 -5.18
CA GLN A 63 22.80 2.25 -6.50
C GLN A 63 23.45 3.49 -7.13
N LEU A 64 22.84 4.66 -6.95
CA LEU A 64 23.45 5.93 -7.35
C LEU A 64 24.74 6.20 -6.57
N GLY A 65 24.76 5.92 -5.27
CA GLY A 65 25.95 6.02 -4.43
C GLY A 65 27.08 5.08 -4.87
N ILE A 66 26.76 3.81 -5.12
CA ILE A 66 27.69 2.79 -5.64
C ILE A 66 28.29 3.26 -6.97
N SER A 67 27.43 3.72 -7.88
CA SER A 67 27.85 4.20 -9.21
C SER A 67 28.79 5.40 -9.11
N ALA A 68 28.42 6.41 -8.29
CA ALA A 68 29.25 7.60 -8.09
C ALA A 68 30.60 7.28 -7.44
N ALA A 69 30.61 6.41 -6.42
CA ALA A 69 31.83 5.98 -5.75
C ALA A 69 32.74 5.19 -6.69
N SER A 70 32.16 4.27 -7.49
CA SER A 70 32.90 3.45 -8.44
C SER A 70 33.52 4.29 -9.57
N ILE A 71 32.78 5.25 -10.13
CA ILE A 71 33.29 6.18 -11.14
C ILE A 71 34.40 7.06 -10.58
N GLY A 72 34.18 7.65 -9.39
CA GLY A 72 35.19 8.48 -8.74
C GLY A 72 36.47 7.70 -8.41
N LEU A 73 36.30 6.44 -8.00
CA LEU A 73 37.43 5.55 -7.73
C LEU A 73 38.19 5.28 -9.03
N GLY A 74 37.50 5.00 -10.15
CA GLY A 74 38.11 4.83 -11.47
C GLY A 74 39.04 5.98 -11.86
N PHE A 75 38.55 7.23 -11.78
CA PHE A 75 39.37 8.42 -12.07
C PHE A 75 40.55 8.57 -11.10
N THR A 76 40.35 8.29 -9.82
CA THR A 76 41.41 8.39 -8.81
C THR A 76 42.50 7.35 -9.05
N LEU A 77 42.10 6.13 -9.46
CA LEU A 77 43.02 5.05 -9.76
C LEU A 77 43.85 5.34 -11.00
N GLU A 78 43.25 5.88 -12.06
CA GLU A 78 43.97 6.34 -13.25
C GLU A 78 45.10 7.32 -12.89
N ALA A 79 44.78 8.34 -12.08
CA ALA A 79 45.77 9.32 -11.61
C ALA A 79 46.87 8.70 -10.73
N ILE A 80 46.54 7.69 -9.92
CA ILE A 80 47.54 6.95 -9.11
C ILE A 80 48.48 6.19 -10.03
N VAL A 81 47.94 5.47 -11.02
CA VAL A 81 48.73 4.69 -11.97
C VAL A 81 49.65 5.61 -12.75
N GLU A 82 49.13 6.71 -13.33
CA GLU A 82 49.94 7.68 -14.06
C GLU A 82 51.09 8.23 -13.20
N THR A 83 50.79 8.67 -11.96
CA THR A 83 51.80 9.23 -11.04
C THR A 83 52.84 8.18 -10.60
N ALA A 84 52.43 6.92 -10.44
CA ALA A 84 53.31 5.85 -9.98
C ALA A 84 54.17 5.24 -11.11
N VAL A 85 53.63 5.22 -12.33
CA VAL A 85 54.25 4.58 -13.50
C VAL A 85 55.15 5.55 -14.28
N ALA A 86 54.80 6.84 -14.36
CA ALA A 86 55.59 7.85 -15.07
C ALA A 86 57.09 7.90 -14.70
N PRO A 87 57.49 7.76 -13.41
CA PRO A 87 58.90 7.74 -13.04
C PRO A 87 59.65 6.51 -13.58
N VAL A 88 58.97 5.37 -13.73
CA VAL A 88 59.56 4.10 -14.16
C VAL A 88 59.81 4.11 -15.67
N ILE A 89 58.91 4.73 -16.43
CA ILE A 89 59.01 4.84 -17.90
C ILE A 89 60.20 5.71 -18.31
N GLY A 90 60.58 6.70 -17.51
CA GLY A 90 61.73 7.58 -17.79
C GLY A 90 63.08 6.86 -17.89
N TYR A 91 63.18 5.62 -17.38
CA TYR A 91 64.40 4.80 -17.43
C TYR A 91 64.38 3.74 -18.54
N VAL A 92 63.32 3.66 -19.35
CA VAL A 92 63.11 2.62 -20.36
C VAL A 92 63.54 3.13 -21.74
N PRO A 93 64.24 2.31 -22.57
CA PRO A 93 64.54 2.67 -23.96
C PRO A 93 63.27 2.98 -24.75
N VAL A 94 63.30 4.02 -25.60
CA VAL A 94 62.15 4.50 -26.39
C VAL A 94 61.46 3.39 -27.21
N ALA A 95 62.22 2.38 -27.67
CA ALA A 95 61.66 1.26 -28.42
C ALA A 95 60.75 0.33 -27.59
N LEU A 96 60.89 0.34 -26.26
CA LEU A 96 60.17 -0.52 -25.32
C LEU A 96 59.15 0.24 -24.47
N THR A 97 59.12 1.57 -24.52
CA THR A 97 58.27 2.41 -23.65
C THR A 97 56.79 2.06 -23.80
N VAL A 98 56.29 1.89 -25.02
CA VAL A 98 54.87 1.54 -25.27
C VAL A 98 54.49 0.18 -24.68
N ALA A 99 55.37 -0.82 -24.84
CA ALA A 99 55.11 -2.18 -24.34
C ALA A 99 55.18 -2.24 -22.81
N VAL A 100 56.13 -1.51 -22.21
CA VAL A 100 56.31 -1.44 -20.75
C VAL A 100 55.19 -0.65 -20.10
N ASP A 101 54.77 0.48 -20.68
CA ASP A 101 53.64 1.29 -20.21
C ASP A 101 52.33 0.50 -20.25
N ALA A 102 52.02 -0.14 -21.38
CA ALA A 102 50.84 -1.01 -21.49
C ALA A 102 50.87 -2.17 -20.47
N GLY A 103 52.03 -2.80 -20.26
CA GLY A 103 52.20 -3.88 -19.28
C GLY A 103 51.98 -3.41 -17.84
N LEU A 104 52.54 -2.25 -17.47
CA LEU A 104 52.36 -1.63 -16.16
C LEU A 104 50.90 -1.20 -15.93
N ALA A 105 50.26 -0.62 -16.94
CA ALA A 105 48.85 -0.24 -16.88
C ALA A 105 47.94 -1.47 -16.67
N VAL A 106 48.14 -2.55 -17.43
CA VAL A 106 47.37 -3.81 -17.26
C VAL A 106 47.59 -4.41 -15.88
N LEU A 107 48.84 -4.45 -15.39
CA LEU A 107 49.15 -4.97 -14.06
C LEU A 107 48.47 -4.13 -12.98
N ALA A 108 48.56 -2.80 -13.08
CA ALA A 108 47.96 -1.89 -12.13
C ALA A 108 46.44 -2.00 -12.11
N ILE A 109 45.78 -1.98 -13.27
CA ILE A 109 44.33 -2.19 -13.41
C ILE A 109 43.92 -3.54 -12.80
N THR A 110 44.68 -4.61 -13.05
CA THR A 110 44.38 -5.93 -12.51
C THR A 110 44.43 -5.96 -10.98
N ILE A 111 45.52 -5.45 -10.39
CA ILE A 111 45.69 -5.40 -8.93
C ILE A 111 44.59 -4.54 -8.30
N VAL A 112 44.39 -3.35 -8.84
CA VAL A 112 43.44 -2.37 -8.33
C VAL A 112 42.01 -2.86 -8.46
N SER A 113 41.62 -3.39 -9.62
CA SER A 113 40.29 -3.96 -9.85
C SER A 113 40.03 -5.16 -8.93
N SER A 114 41.04 -5.99 -8.69
CA SER A 114 40.96 -7.10 -7.74
C SER A 114 40.72 -6.60 -6.32
N LEU A 115 41.49 -5.60 -5.86
CA LEU A 115 41.31 -4.98 -4.55
C LEU A 115 39.94 -4.32 -4.41
N HIS A 116 39.48 -3.60 -5.43
CA HIS A 116 38.15 -2.98 -5.46
C HIS A 116 37.04 -4.05 -5.38
N THR A 117 37.10 -5.09 -6.20
CA THR A 117 36.08 -6.15 -6.21
C THR A 117 36.05 -6.89 -4.88
N LEU A 118 37.22 -7.19 -4.31
CA LEU A 118 37.31 -7.89 -3.02
C LEU A 118 36.81 -7.02 -1.85
N PHE A 119 37.38 -5.83 -1.66
CA PHE A 119 37.10 -5.00 -0.49
C PHE A 119 35.91 -4.06 -0.66
N GLY A 120 35.64 -3.62 -1.88
CA GLY A 120 34.54 -2.73 -2.21
C GLY A 120 33.21 -3.46 -2.41
N GLU A 121 33.24 -4.74 -2.82
CA GLU A 121 32.00 -5.47 -3.14
C GLU A 121 31.84 -6.80 -2.39
N MET A 122 32.77 -7.75 -2.56
CA MET A 122 32.59 -9.12 -2.06
C MET A 122 32.60 -9.22 -0.54
N VAL A 123 33.56 -8.58 0.13
CA VAL A 123 33.65 -8.59 1.60
C VAL A 123 32.43 -7.89 2.23
N PRO A 124 32.04 -6.67 1.84
CA PRO A 124 30.85 -6.00 2.38
C PRO A 124 29.56 -6.79 2.14
N LYS A 125 29.41 -7.39 0.95
CA LYS A 125 28.26 -8.22 0.60
C LYS A 125 28.15 -9.44 1.51
N ASN A 126 29.25 -10.17 1.71
CA ASN A 126 29.26 -11.35 2.59
C ASN A 126 29.02 -10.98 4.08
N LEU A 127 29.53 -9.84 4.54
CA LEU A 127 29.24 -9.33 5.88
C LEU A 127 27.75 -8.98 6.05
N ALA A 128 27.17 -8.35 5.02
CA ALA A 128 25.75 -8.01 5.01
C ALA A 128 24.85 -9.25 5.04
N ILE A 129 25.22 -10.31 4.32
CA ILE A 129 24.47 -11.58 4.34
C ILE A 129 24.63 -12.31 5.67
N SER A 130 25.81 -12.24 6.30
CA SER A 130 26.09 -12.95 7.55
C SER A 130 25.44 -12.31 8.78
N ALA A 131 25.28 -10.98 8.78
CA ALA A 131 24.70 -10.24 9.90
C ALA A 131 23.79 -9.08 9.43
N PRO A 132 22.71 -9.39 8.69
CA PRO A 132 21.94 -8.38 7.96
C PRO A 132 21.25 -7.38 8.87
N GLU A 133 20.62 -7.82 9.97
CA GLU A 133 19.94 -6.90 10.89
C GLU A 133 20.92 -6.00 11.66
N ARG A 134 22.14 -6.48 11.91
CA ARG A 134 23.16 -5.66 12.57
C ARG A 134 23.66 -4.57 11.63
N LEU A 135 23.98 -4.94 10.38
CA LEU A 135 24.46 -3.98 9.38
C LEU A 135 23.36 -3.01 8.95
N ALA A 136 22.13 -3.47 8.76
CA ALA A 136 21.00 -2.60 8.40
C ALA A 136 20.77 -1.51 9.46
N ARG A 137 20.93 -1.83 10.74
CA ARG A 137 20.86 -0.84 11.84
C ARG A 137 22.04 0.11 11.83
N TRP A 138 23.26 -0.41 11.81
CA TRP A 138 24.46 0.42 11.85
C TRP A 138 24.55 1.37 10.65
N LEU A 139 24.11 0.91 9.49
CA LEU A 139 24.12 1.68 8.25
C LEU A 139 22.83 2.49 8.03
N ALA A 140 21.87 2.46 8.95
CA ALA A 140 20.59 3.13 8.78
C ALA A 140 20.72 4.65 8.57
N LEU A 141 21.67 5.29 9.26
CA LEU A 141 21.96 6.72 9.09
C LEU A 141 22.71 7.03 7.78
N PRO A 142 23.83 6.34 7.44
CA PRO A 142 24.45 6.47 6.12
C PRO A 142 23.46 6.29 4.97
N THR A 143 22.59 5.29 5.04
CA THR A 143 21.53 5.05 4.05
C THR A 143 20.55 6.21 3.99
N SER A 144 20.18 6.80 5.13
CA SER A 144 19.30 7.97 5.16
C SER A 144 19.93 9.18 4.48
N ALA A 145 21.23 9.42 4.72
CA ALA A 145 21.98 10.48 4.05
C ALA A 145 22.05 10.25 2.53
N ALA A 146 22.32 9.01 2.10
CA ALA A 146 22.34 8.63 0.70
C ALA A 146 20.97 8.87 0.02
N VAL A 147 19.89 8.44 0.67
CA VAL A 147 18.51 8.67 0.19
C VAL A 147 18.18 10.15 0.10
N TRP A 148 18.59 10.95 1.08
CA TRP A 148 18.39 12.40 1.06
C TRP A 148 19.17 13.05 -0.09
N LEU A 149 20.45 12.69 -0.27
CA LEU A 149 21.30 13.22 -1.33
C LEU A 149 20.83 12.79 -2.74
N ALA A 150 20.30 11.58 -2.86
CA ALA A 150 19.75 11.05 -4.12
C ALA A 150 18.38 11.62 -4.47
N THR A 151 17.62 12.11 -3.48
CA THR A 151 16.25 12.62 -3.66
C THR A 151 16.10 13.67 -4.79
N PRO A 152 16.97 14.69 -4.94
CA PRO A 152 16.86 15.65 -6.06
C PRO A 152 17.04 15.01 -7.45
N PHE A 153 17.72 13.87 -7.55
CA PHE A 153 17.95 13.17 -8.83
C PHE A 153 16.81 12.23 -9.21
N VAL A 154 15.96 11.83 -8.24
CA VAL A 154 14.84 10.90 -8.48
C VAL A 154 13.89 11.37 -9.60
N PRO A 155 13.44 12.64 -9.66
CA PRO A 155 12.55 13.11 -10.74
C PRO A 155 13.17 13.00 -12.12
N VAL A 156 14.48 13.23 -12.23
CA VAL A 156 15.23 13.15 -13.49
C VAL A 156 15.28 11.70 -13.97
N VAL A 157 15.66 10.77 -13.08
CA VAL A 157 15.72 9.35 -13.39
C VAL A 157 14.33 8.83 -13.76
N TRP A 158 13.30 9.09 -12.95
CA TRP A 158 11.94 8.65 -13.25
C TRP A 158 11.35 9.28 -14.51
N GLY A 159 11.69 10.54 -14.80
CA GLY A 159 11.34 11.20 -16.06
C GLY A 159 11.95 10.48 -17.26
N SER A 160 13.25 10.15 -17.18
CA SER A 160 13.96 9.42 -18.24
C SER A 160 13.44 7.99 -18.45
N THR A 161 13.13 7.27 -17.37
CA THR A 161 12.55 5.92 -17.43
C THR A 161 11.17 5.95 -18.08
N ARG A 162 10.29 6.88 -17.67
CA ARG A 162 8.96 7.03 -18.29
C ARG A 162 9.04 7.40 -19.76
N LEU A 163 9.97 8.28 -20.13
CA LEU A 163 10.20 8.62 -21.53
C LEU A 163 10.60 7.38 -22.34
N LEU A 164 11.57 6.60 -21.85
CA LEU A 164 12.06 5.40 -22.52
C LEU A 164 10.97 4.32 -22.61
N LEU A 165 10.26 4.04 -21.52
CA LEU A 165 9.17 3.06 -21.52
C LEU A 165 8.03 3.46 -22.46
N ARG A 166 7.72 4.76 -22.54
CA ARG A 166 6.75 5.29 -23.52
C ARG A 166 7.22 5.07 -24.96
N THR A 167 8.52 5.19 -25.26
CA THR A 167 9.05 4.86 -26.60
C THR A 167 8.95 3.37 -26.93
N LEU A 168 9.01 2.50 -25.92
CA LEU A 168 8.87 1.05 -26.06
C LEU A 168 7.40 0.57 -25.97
N ARG A 169 6.43 1.48 -25.80
CA ARG A 169 5.00 1.20 -25.59
C ARG A 169 4.73 0.27 -24.39
N ILE A 170 5.54 0.38 -23.35
CA ILE A 170 5.34 -0.34 -22.09
C ILE A 170 4.59 0.58 -21.13
N GLU A 171 3.35 0.22 -20.79
CA GLU A 171 2.54 0.94 -19.80
C GLU A 171 3.14 0.74 -18.41
N THR A 172 3.55 1.83 -17.77
CA THR A 172 3.98 1.83 -16.37
C THR A 172 2.83 2.37 -15.52
N PRO A 173 2.42 1.69 -14.44
CA PRO A 173 1.48 2.27 -13.49
C PRO A 173 2.13 3.51 -12.84
N ASP A 174 1.53 4.69 -13.02
CA ASP A 174 2.13 5.98 -12.66
C ASP A 174 2.18 6.26 -11.15
N ARG A 175 1.68 5.33 -10.33
CA ARG A 175 1.60 5.47 -8.88
C ARG A 175 1.83 4.12 -8.21
N ILE A 176 2.91 4.03 -7.42
CA ILE A 176 2.90 3.21 -6.19
C ILE A 176 2.02 3.99 -5.19
N GLU A 177 0.75 4.18 -5.51
CA GLU A 177 -0.24 4.35 -4.46
C GLU A 177 -0.47 2.95 -3.94
N VAL A 178 -0.43 2.82 -2.62
CA VAL A 178 -0.86 1.65 -1.88
C VAL A 178 -2.38 1.53 -2.05
N ALA A 179 -2.83 1.28 -3.28
CA ALA A 179 -4.06 0.56 -3.55
C ALA A 179 -3.66 -0.92 -3.50
N THR A 180 -3.14 -1.35 -2.34
CA THR A 180 -2.98 -2.76 -2.05
C THR A 180 -4.39 -3.32 -2.12
N SER A 181 -4.67 -4.12 -3.14
CA SER A 181 -5.98 -4.76 -3.25
C SER A 181 -6.23 -5.54 -1.95
N ALA A 182 -7.48 -5.67 -1.50
CA ALA A 182 -7.72 -6.40 -0.25
C ALA A 182 -7.19 -7.85 -0.33
N ASP A 183 -7.08 -8.42 -1.53
CA ASP A 183 -6.43 -9.71 -1.76
C ASP A 183 -4.92 -9.68 -1.45
N GLU A 184 -4.24 -8.60 -1.80
CA GLU A 184 -2.82 -8.41 -1.48
C GLU A 184 -2.64 -8.13 0.03
N ILE A 185 -3.55 -7.36 0.66
CA ILE A 185 -3.54 -7.17 2.13
C ILE A 185 -3.81 -8.49 2.85
N ARG A 186 -4.74 -9.30 2.34
CA ARG A 186 -5.05 -10.64 2.86
C ARG A 186 -3.84 -11.57 2.76
N THR A 187 -3.15 -11.56 1.63
CA THR A 187 -1.90 -12.31 1.45
C THR A 187 -0.84 -11.91 2.47
N VAL A 188 -0.71 -10.61 2.76
CA VAL A 188 0.21 -10.08 3.79
C VAL A 188 -0.22 -10.50 5.20
N LEU A 189 -1.52 -10.51 5.50
CA LEU A 189 -2.06 -10.97 6.79
C LEU A 189 -1.80 -12.46 7.01
N GLU A 190 -2.03 -13.29 5.98
CA GLU A 190 -1.77 -14.73 6.01
C GLU A 190 -0.27 -15.02 6.21
N ALA A 191 0.61 -14.31 5.51
CA ALA A 191 2.05 -14.39 5.72
C ALA A 191 2.46 -13.95 7.14
N SER A 192 1.85 -12.87 7.66
CA SER A 192 2.13 -12.36 9.01
C SER A 192 1.68 -13.32 10.11
N ARG A 193 0.60 -14.10 9.88
CA ARG A 193 0.17 -15.21 10.75
C ARG A 193 1.14 -16.38 10.68
N ALA A 194 1.60 -16.77 9.49
CA ALA A 194 2.59 -17.84 9.32
C ALA A 194 3.91 -17.52 10.03
N GLU A 195 4.28 -16.24 10.08
CA GLU A 195 5.44 -15.73 10.81
C GLU A 195 5.18 -15.48 12.31
N GLY A 196 3.96 -15.72 12.81
CA GLY A 196 3.59 -15.57 14.22
C GLY A 196 3.52 -14.12 14.72
N THR A 197 3.48 -13.14 13.81
CA THR A 197 3.46 -11.70 14.15
C THR A 197 2.05 -11.23 14.53
N ILE A 198 1.02 -11.95 14.08
CA ILE A 198 -0.39 -11.63 14.32
C ILE A 198 -1.09 -12.90 14.84
N GLY A 199 -1.90 -12.78 15.89
CA GLY A 199 -2.66 -13.89 16.44
C GLY A 199 -3.76 -14.37 15.48
N ALA A 200 -4.17 -15.63 15.59
CA ALA A 200 -5.23 -16.18 14.74
C ALA A 200 -6.57 -15.44 14.86
N TYR A 201 -6.85 -14.83 16.02
CA TYR A 201 -8.03 -13.99 16.21
C TYR A 201 -7.92 -12.68 15.42
N ASP A 202 -6.77 -12.00 15.51
CA ASP A 202 -6.52 -10.71 14.86
C ASP A 202 -6.47 -10.85 13.33
N GLU A 203 -5.86 -11.92 12.81
CA GLU A 203 -5.87 -12.23 11.37
C GLU A 203 -7.31 -12.40 10.86
N ARG A 204 -8.11 -13.24 11.53
CA ARG A 204 -9.52 -13.43 11.17
C ARG A 204 -10.31 -12.12 11.24
N LEU A 205 -10.11 -11.31 12.27
CA LEU A 205 -10.80 -10.03 12.42
C LEU A 205 -10.44 -9.06 11.28
N LEU A 206 -9.15 -8.90 10.97
CA LEU A 206 -8.68 -7.99 9.92
C LEU A 206 -9.12 -8.46 8.52
N SER A 207 -9.00 -9.75 8.22
CA SER A 207 -9.49 -10.35 6.98
C SER A 207 -11.00 -10.12 6.80
N ARG A 208 -11.78 -10.23 7.89
CA ARG A 208 -13.22 -9.98 7.89
C ARG A 208 -13.57 -8.50 7.68
N ILE A 209 -12.85 -7.57 8.30
CA ILE A 209 -13.02 -6.13 8.09
C ILE A 209 -12.75 -5.75 6.62
N LEU A 210 -11.69 -6.32 6.03
CA LEU A 210 -11.35 -6.10 4.63
C LEU A 210 -12.45 -6.63 3.69
N ALA A 211 -12.95 -7.84 3.94
CA ALA A 211 -14.07 -8.40 3.18
C ALA A 211 -15.32 -7.52 3.27
N PHE A 212 -15.67 -7.04 4.47
CA PHE A 212 -16.80 -6.13 4.66
C PHE A 212 -16.64 -4.80 3.91
N SER A 213 -15.42 -4.24 3.88
CA SER A 213 -15.14 -3.00 3.15
C SER A 213 -15.37 -3.12 1.64
N GLN A 214 -15.22 -4.32 1.09
CA GLN A 214 -15.39 -4.59 -0.34
C GLN A 214 -16.78 -5.12 -0.71
N MET A 215 -17.60 -5.48 0.28
CA MET A 215 -18.94 -5.98 0.04
C MET A 215 -19.80 -4.93 -0.66
N ARG A 216 -20.49 -5.36 -1.70
CA ARG A 216 -21.48 -4.55 -2.41
C ARG A 216 -22.81 -4.58 -1.69
N VAL A 217 -23.57 -3.50 -1.80
CA VAL A 217 -24.90 -3.40 -1.19
C VAL A 217 -25.83 -4.51 -1.66
N THR A 218 -25.67 -4.99 -2.89
CA THR A 218 -26.44 -6.11 -3.46
C THR A 218 -26.28 -7.43 -2.70
N GLN A 219 -25.19 -7.62 -1.95
CA GLN A 219 -24.97 -8.83 -1.15
C GLN A 219 -25.73 -8.81 0.18
N VAL A 220 -26.13 -7.63 0.65
CA VAL A 220 -26.72 -7.43 1.99
C VAL A 220 -28.15 -6.87 1.92
N MET A 221 -28.57 -6.40 0.74
CA MET A 221 -29.91 -5.87 0.53
C MET A 221 -30.99 -6.95 0.62
N VAL A 222 -32.20 -6.52 0.97
CA VAL A 222 -33.40 -7.32 0.71
C VAL A 222 -33.74 -7.13 -0.77
N ALA A 223 -33.66 -8.21 -1.54
CA ALA A 223 -33.98 -8.21 -2.97
C ALA A 223 -35.41 -7.76 -3.21
N TRP A 224 -35.67 -7.04 -4.31
CA TRP A 224 -36.98 -6.47 -4.62
C TRP A 224 -38.14 -7.46 -4.52
N ALA A 225 -37.92 -8.73 -4.90
CA ALA A 225 -38.91 -9.79 -4.81
C ALA A 225 -39.44 -10.05 -3.38
N ASP A 226 -38.61 -9.80 -2.36
CA ASP A 226 -38.92 -10.02 -0.95
C ASP A 226 -39.32 -8.72 -0.22
N VAL A 227 -39.35 -7.59 -0.95
CA VAL A 227 -39.73 -6.30 -0.38
C VAL A 227 -41.24 -6.18 -0.31
N VAL A 228 -41.77 -6.17 0.91
CA VAL A 228 -43.17 -5.80 1.14
C VAL A 228 -43.32 -4.28 1.06
N THR A 229 -44.13 -3.81 0.11
CA THR A 229 -44.43 -2.38 -0.10
C THR A 229 -45.92 -2.12 0.14
N VAL A 230 -46.26 -0.87 0.47
CA VAL A 230 -47.66 -0.43 0.61
C VAL A 230 -47.95 0.72 -0.37
N PRO A 231 -49.07 0.71 -1.11
CA PRO A 231 -49.45 1.83 -1.96
C PRO A 231 -49.66 3.13 -1.18
N SER A 232 -49.32 4.26 -1.79
CA SER A 232 -49.58 5.61 -1.23
C SER A 232 -51.06 5.92 -1.01
N SER A 233 -51.98 5.20 -1.67
CA SER A 233 -53.42 5.34 -1.50
C SER A 233 -54.00 4.54 -0.31
N SER A 234 -53.17 3.77 0.40
CA SER A 234 -53.61 2.98 1.56
C SER A 234 -53.97 3.87 2.75
N THR A 235 -54.74 3.31 3.69
CA THR A 235 -55.11 3.96 4.95
C THR A 235 -54.07 3.67 6.05
N VAL A 236 -54.19 4.36 7.18
CA VAL A 236 -53.40 4.04 8.37
C VAL A 236 -53.74 2.65 8.91
N ALA A 237 -55.02 2.24 8.87
CA ALA A 237 -55.46 0.91 9.26
C ALA A 237 -54.81 -0.19 8.39
N ASP A 238 -54.65 0.04 7.09
CA ASP A 238 -53.93 -0.88 6.20
C ASP A 238 -52.47 -1.03 6.61
N LEU A 239 -51.78 0.07 6.94
CA LEU A 239 -50.40 0.01 7.43
C LEU A 239 -50.29 -0.78 8.74
N GLU A 240 -51.18 -0.53 9.71
CA GLU A 240 -51.22 -1.28 10.97
C GLU A 240 -51.37 -2.79 10.71
N ARG A 241 -52.28 -3.16 9.81
CA ARG A 241 -52.50 -4.56 9.42
C ARG A 241 -51.26 -5.19 8.78
N VAL A 242 -50.64 -4.52 7.80
CA VAL A 242 -49.43 -5.03 7.14
C VAL A 242 -48.26 -5.14 8.14
N PHE A 243 -48.11 -4.18 9.06
CA PHE A 243 -47.11 -4.26 10.11
C PHE A 243 -47.34 -5.45 11.06
N ALA A 244 -48.59 -5.72 11.43
CA ALA A 244 -48.95 -6.84 12.28
C ALA A 244 -48.70 -8.21 11.59
N GLU A 245 -49.07 -8.33 10.31
CA GLU A 245 -48.90 -9.55 9.52
C GLU A 245 -47.42 -9.85 9.25
N THR A 246 -46.63 -8.83 8.87
CA THR A 246 -45.24 -9.02 8.40
C THR A 246 -44.19 -8.89 9.50
N ARG A 247 -44.56 -8.36 10.68
CA ARG A 247 -43.66 -8.03 11.80
C ARG A 247 -42.45 -7.18 11.40
N ARG A 248 -42.59 -6.36 10.35
CA ARG A 248 -41.54 -5.42 9.90
C ARG A 248 -41.59 -4.15 10.75
N GLY A 249 -40.45 -3.49 10.94
CA GLY A 249 -40.39 -2.20 11.64
C GLY A 249 -40.55 -0.98 10.72
N ARG A 250 -40.36 -1.18 9.41
CA ARG A 250 -40.42 -0.13 8.38
C ARG A 250 -41.09 -0.70 7.14
N LEU A 251 -41.97 0.07 6.51
CA LEU A 251 -42.61 -0.27 5.24
C LEU A 251 -42.35 0.83 4.21
N PRO A 252 -41.74 0.50 3.06
CA PRO A 252 -41.63 1.42 1.94
C PRO A 252 -43.01 1.70 1.33
N ILE A 253 -43.24 2.98 1.01
CA ILE A 253 -44.46 3.47 0.37
C ILE A 253 -44.22 3.61 -1.13
N ARG A 254 -45.12 3.03 -1.91
CA ARG A 254 -45.05 2.98 -3.36
C ARG A 254 -45.94 4.05 -4.00
N ALA A 255 -45.42 4.78 -4.97
CA ALA A 255 -46.19 5.67 -5.83
C ALA A 255 -47.27 4.87 -6.59
N ARG A 256 -48.41 5.51 -6.83
CA ARG A 256 -49.52 4.89 -7.55
C ARG A 256 -49.21 4.70 -9.04
N ASP A 257 -48.43 5.61 -9.62
CA ASP A 257 -48.27 5.72 -11.07
C ASP A 257 -47.14 4.84 -11.62
N ASP A 258 -45.91 5.02 -11.12
CA ASP A 258 -44.70 4.38 -11.65
C ASP A 258 -44.15 3.25 -10.77
N GLY A 259 -44.79 2.99 -9.63
CA GLY A 259 -44.38 1.96 -8.70
C GLY A 259 -43.06 2.24 -7.96
N ARG A 260 -42.52 3.46 -8.04
CA ARG A 260 -41.30 3.84 -7.32
C ARG A 260 -41.55 4.02 -5.83
N ILE A 261 -40.49 3.85 -5.03
CA ILE A 261 -40.55 4.15 -3.59
C ILE A 261 -40.46 5.66 -3.40
N ILE A 262 -41.52 6.26 -2.87
CA ILE A 262 -41.58 7.70 -2.54
C ILE A 262 -41.10 8.00 -1.13
N GLY A 263 -41.06 6.99 -0.26
CA GLY A 263 -40.68 7.13 1.13
C GLY A 263 -40.87 5.84 1.91
N TYR A 264 -40.78 5.92 3.23
CA TYR A 264 -41.11 4.81 4.13
C TYR A 264 -41.81 5.31 5.39
N VAL A 265 -42.59 4.43 6.02
CA VAL A 265 -43.23 4.66 7.32
C VAL A 265 -42.61 3.72 8.35
N LYS A 266 -42.47 4.17 9.61
CA LYS A 266 -42.06 3.33 10.74
C LYS A 266 -43.29 2.88 11.53
N SER A 267 -43.29 1.63 12.01
CA SER A 267 -44.40 1.10 12.82
C SER A 267 -44.65 1.93 14.09
N CYS A 268 -43.58 2.38 14.75
CA CYS A 268 -43.69 3.22 15.96
C CYS A 268 -44.36 4.57 15.71
N ASP A 269 -44.30 5.11 14.49
CA ASP A 269 -44.90 6.41 14.19
C ASP A 269 -46.45 6.33 14.18
N LEU A 270 -47.01 5.12 14.02
CA LEU A 270 -48.46 4.88 14.01
C LEU A 270 -49.09 4.95 15.41
N VAL A 271 -48.30 4.73 16.48
CA VAL A 271 -48.78 4.78 17.87
C VAL A 271 -49.35 6.16 18.22
N ASN A 272 -48.85 7.21 17.56
CA ASN A 272 -49.28 8.59 17.78
C ASN A 272 -50.46 9.02 16.89
N VAL A 273 -51.07 8.09 16.13
CA VAL A 273 -52.24 8.40 15.29
C VAL A 273 -53.52 8.12 16.09
N PRO A 274 -54.39 9.12 16.33
CA PRO A 274 -55.65 8.90 17.04
C PRO A 274 -56.54 7.89 16.30
N ALA A 275 -57.29 7.08 17.06
CA ALA A 275 -58.18 6.05 16.51
C ALA A 275 -59.14 6.59 15.43
N ALA A 276 -59.65 7.82 15.61
CA ALA A 276 -60.55 8.49 14.67
C ALA A 276 -59.93 8.72 13.27
N HIS A 277 -58.60 8.68 13.14
CA HIS A 277 -57.90 8.93 11.88
C HIS A 277 -57.37 7.63 11.23
N ARG A 278 -57.70 6.44 11.77
CA ARG A 278 -57.19 5.17 11.22
C ARG A 278 -57.69 4.87 9.80
N GLU A 279 -58.93 5.26 9.50
CA GLU A 279 -59.53 5.09 8.17
C GLU A 279 -59.13 6.21 7.19
N THR A 280 -58.27 7.15 7.60
CA THR A 280 -57.82 8.23 6.71
C THR A 280 -56.57 7.82 5.92
N PRO A 281 -56.32 8.45 4.74
CA PRO A 281 -55.09 8.23 3.98
C PRO A 281 -53.84 8.51 4.81
N ILE A 282 -52.72 7.85 4.47
CA ILE A 282 -51.44 8.02 5.16
C ILE A 282 -51.05 9.51 5.20
N PRO A 283 -50.95 10.14 6.38
CA PRO A 283 -50.52 11.51 6.48
C PRO A 283 -49.11 11.69 5.92
N SER A 284 -48.89 12.70 5.08
CA SER A 284 -47.58 12.99 4.47
C SER A 284 -46.46 13.14 5.49
N ARG A 285 -46.77 13.69 6.68
CA ARG A 285 -45.83 13.82 7.82
C ARG A 285 -45.26 12.49 8.35
N LEU A 286 -45.93 11.36 8.10
CA LEU A 286 -45.46 10.03 8.50
C LEU A 286 -44.54 9.42 7.44
N VAL A 287 -44.61 9.90 6.20
CA VAL A 287 -43.80 9.42 5.08
C VAL A 287 -42.43 10.10 5.14
N ARG A 288 -41.41 9.31 5.45
CA ARG A 288 -40.03 9.75 5.54
C ARG A 288 -39.32 9.51 4.21
N GLU A 289 -38.53 10.49 3.76
CA GLU A 289 -37.68 10.35 2.58
C GLU A 289 -36.70 9.18 2.69
N VAL A 290 -36.45 8.54 1.56
CA VAL A 290 -35.49 7.44 1.40
C VAL A 290 -34.16 7.95 0.86
N VAL A 291 -33.07 7.39 1.36
CA VAL A 291 -31.75 7.58 0.76
C VAL A 291 -31.65 6.66 -0.46
N GLN A 292 -31.18 7.17 -1.59
CA GLN A 292 -30.92 6.36 -2.77
C GLN A 292 -29.44 5.98 -2.83
N VAL A 293 -29.18 4.71 -3.10
CA VAL A 293 -27.84 4.15 -3.23
C VAL A 293 -27.77 3.32 -4.50
N ASP A 294 -26.66 3.41 -5.21
CA ASP A 294 -26.41 2.63 -6.43
C ASP A 294 -26.14 1.15 -6.12
N GLU A 295 -26.56 0.23 -6.98
CA GLU A 295 -26.32 -1.21 -6.83
C GLU A 295 -24.82 -1.59 -6.82
N SER A 296 -23.97 -0.78 -7.45
CA SER A 296 -22.52 -0.96 -7.46
C SER A 296 -21.82 -0.43 -6.20
N ALA A 297 -22.52 0.32 -5.34
CA ALA A 297 -21.93 0.91 -4.15
C ALA A 297 -21.51 -0.17 -3.13
N SER A 298 -20.48 0.15 -2.34
CA SER A 298 -20.10 -0.66 -1.19
C SER A 298 -21.07 -0.47 -0.02
N VAL A 299 -21.16 -1.47 0.85
CA VAL A 299 -21.97 -1.42 2.08
C VAL A 299 -21.55 -0.23 2.96
N VAL A 300 -20.24 0.04 3.05
CA VAL A 300 -19.70 1.18 3.80
C VAL A 300 -20.20 2.51 3.23
N ALA A 301 -20.10 2.70 1.91
CA ALA A 301 -20.58 3.92 1.27
C ALA A 301 -22.10 4.12 1.45
N ALA A 302 -22.88 3.03 1.44
CA ALA A 302 -24.31 3.07 1.73
C ALA A 302 -24.61 3.48 3.17
N LEU A 303 -23.87 2.94 4.15
CA LEU A 303 -23.97 3.31 5.55
C LEU A 303 -23.60 4.78 5.80
N GLU A 304 -22.56 5.27 5.13
CA GLU A 304 -22.15 6.68 5.22
C GLU A 304 -23.23 7.61 4.67
N ARG A 305 -23.78 7.32 3.49
CA ARG A 305 -24.91 8.09 2.93
C ARG A 305 -26.13 8.09 3.84
N MET A 306 -26.44 6.94 4.42
CA MET A 306 -27.52 6.80 5.40
C MET A 306 -27.25 7.67 6.64
N ARG A 307 -26.04 7.63 7.19
CA ARG A 307 -25.62 8.42 8.35
C ARG A 307 -25.67 9.92 8.08
N GLU A 308 -25.17 10.37 6.93
CA GLU A 308 -25.19 11.79 6.52
C GLU A 308 -26.61 12.33 6.38
N ALA A 309 -27.52 11.53 5.81
CA ALA A 309 -28.93 11.87 5.72
C ALA A 309 -29.69 11.72 7.06
N GLY A 310 -29.06 11.19 8.11
CA GLY A 310 -29.70 10.86 9.38
C GLY A 310 -30.80 9.79 9.25
N ARG A 311 -30.68 8.90 8.25
CA ARG A 311 -31.67 7.84 7.93
C ARG A 311 -31.03 6.46 8.06
N HIS A 312 -31.80 5.46 8.48
CA HIS A 312 -31.30 4.07 8.63
C HIS A 312 -31.93 3.12 7.59
N PHE A 313 -32.40 3.70 6.48
CA PHE A 313 -33.13 3.01 5.41
C PHE A 313 -32.75 3.64 4.09
N ALA A 314 -32.36 2.81 3.13
CA ALA A 314 -32.03 3.21 1.78
C ALA A 314 -32.66 2.27 0.75
N VAL A 315 -32.95 2.83 -0.42
CA VAL A 315 -33.40 2.10 -1.60
C VAL A 315 -32.21 1.92 -2.52
N VAL A 316 -32.01 0.68 -2.98
CA VAL A 316 -30.95 0.33 -3.92
C VAL A 316 -31.51 0.49 -5.33
N MET A 317 -30.85 1.33 -6.12
CA MET A 317 -31.21 1.64 -7.49
C MET A 317 -30.30 0.88 -8.44
N GLY A 318 -30.89 0.14 -9.38
CA GLY A 318 -30.16 -0.50 -10.46
C GLY A 318 -29.86 0.48 -11.58
N SER A 319 -29.00 0.04 -12.50
CA SER A 319 -28.58 0.76 -13.71
C SER A 319 -29.74 1.33 -14.55
N ASP A 320 -30.90 0.67 -14.59
CA ASP A 320 -32.10 1.13 -15.29
C ASP A 320 -32.94 2.19 -14.52
N ALA A 321 -32.39 2.78 -13.45
CA ALA A 321 -33.08 3.67 -12.52
C ALA A 321 -34.35 3.05 -11.90
N ARG A 322 -34.37 1.72 -11.77
CA ARG A 322 -35.40 0.95 -11.07
C ARG A 322 -34.90 0.51 -9.70
N SER A 323 -35.81 0.39 -8.74
CA SER A 323 -35.47 -0.15 -7.42
C SER A 323 -35.22 -1.65 -7.52
N VAL A 324 -34.00 -2.08 -7.16
CA VAL A 324 -33.59 -3.50 -7.17
C VAL A 324 -33.63 -4.13 -5.78
N GLY A 325 -33.75 -3.31 -4.74
CA GLY A 325 -33.88 -3.77 -3.36
C GLY A 325 -33.89 -2.63 -2.35
N ILE A 326 -33.86 -3.00 -1.08
CA ILE A 326 -33.71 -2.06 0.04
C ILE A 326 -32.60 -2.53 0.97
N VAL A 327 -31.89 -1.58 1.57
CA VAL A 327 -30.89 -1.86 2.61
C VAL A 327 -31.23 -1.05 3.85
N THR A 328 -31.13 -1.69 5.01
CA THR A 328 -31.33 -1.03 6.30
C THR A 328 -30.13 -1.28 7.19
N MET A 329 -29.90 -0.39 8.16
CA MET A 329 -28.85 -0.63 9.16
C MET A 329 -29.06 -1.96 9.89
N ARG A 330 -30.33 -2.37 10.10
CA ARG A 330 -30.64 -3.69 10.66
C ARG A 330 -30.20 -4.82 9.73
N SER A 331 -30.47 -4.72 8.43
CA SER A 331 -30.05 -5.73 7.45
C SER A 331 -28.53 -5.91 7.44
N VAL A 332 -27.78 -4.82 7.55
CA VAL A 332 -26.32 -4.88 7.63
C VAL A 332 -25.86 -5.54 8.93
N ILE A 333 -26.44 -5.17 10.08
CA ILE A 333 -26.12 -5.80 11.37
C ILE A 333 -26.51 -7.29 11.38
N GLU A 334 -27.67 -7.63 10.83
CA GLU A 334 -28.19 -9.00 10.74
C GLU A 334 -27.30 -9.87 9.84
N PHE A 335 -26.86 -9.32 8.71
CA PHE A 335 -25.86 -9.97 7.86
C PHE A 335 -24.53 -10.15 8.59
N LEU A 336 -24.03 -9.11 9.26
CA LEU A 336 -22.81 -9.22 10.08
C LEU A 336 -22.96 -10.28 11.17
N ILE A 337 -24.08 -10.35 11.87
CA ILE A 337 -24.28 -11.34 12.94
C ILE A 337 -24.44 -12.75 12.37
N ASN A 338 -25.15 -12.94 11.26
CA ASN A 338 -25.40 -14.28 10.70
C ASN A 338 -24.16 -14.84 9.97
N ASP A 339 -23.44 -14.02 9.18
CA ASP A 339 -22.22 -14.47 8.49
C ASP A 339 -20.97 -14.41 9.39
N PHE A 340 -20.95 -13.60 10.47
CA PHE A 340 -19.80 -13.53 11.38
C PHE A 340 -20.01 -14.28 12.70
N GLY A 341 -21.24 -14.67 13.03
CA GLY A 341 -21.63 -15.14 14.37
C GLY A 341 -21.90 -16.63 14.51
N ASP A 342 -21.85 -17.44 13.45
CA ASP A 342 -21.98 -18.90 13.57
C ASP A 342 -20.60 -19.58 13.57
N ASP A 343 -19.89 -19.41 14.70
CA ASP A 343 -18.99 -20.44 15.21
C ASP A 343 -19.80 -21.23 16.26
N ARG A 344 -20.60 -22.20 15.79
CA ARG A 344 -21.07 -23.31 16.61
C ARG A 344 -20.50 -24.62 16.07
#